data_AF-A0A177EGA0-F1
#
_entry.id   AF-A0A177EGA0-F1
#
_cell.length_a   1.000
_cell.length_b   1.000
_cell.length_c   1.000
_cell.angle_alpha   90.00
_cell.angle_beta   90.00
_cell.angle_gamma   90.00
#
_symmetry.space_group_name_H-M   'P 1'
#
loop_
_entity.id
_entity.type
_entity.pdbx_description
1 polymer ?
#
loop_
_entity_poly.entity_id
_entity_poly.type
_entity_poly.pdbx_seq_one_letter_code
_entity_poly.pdbx_strand_id
1 'polypeptide(L)'
;MTEQKKRQQNMFATEQTNLSTEIAKQKQEESELIQNSEGKGERVEQENTQNAQSVNDQDEEEINMDEVLEIPDEQTTNSSLIAGVLVVDEKGGEADLAETFDSMGLSEDILKGIFSLGFEKPSPIQMTAIVPLLKGRDLRAQAQSGTGKTAAFGIASLQSVDQKLKELQVIIMETTRELAIQTCSVLQNLGSSTNICIEAVYGGVRITETLEKVKKRPQILVGTPGRLLHLIEMKQLNLNHVKLFILDEADEMLKKGFLESINLLYNKIPNKQIQVGLFSATWSKEEQEITAQILNEPVIISLKDEDQTLKGIKQYYVNVGDKRGATVDMSKFEVLCDLYDRGSISQSVIFCNKVERAINIQKNMIERGFECEIFHSELPQDVRNDVMKRFAEGKCRTLVSSGLLARGVDVQTLSVVINFDVPHEKEIENYIHRIGRAGRYGRKGTAINLVSSDDMEMIKRYEKHYNTTIVPLPGNIVESL
;
A
#
# COMPACT_ATOMS: atom_id res chain seq x y z
N MET A 1 29.55 -32.79 47.63
CA MET A 1 29.52 -31.96 46.40
C MET A 1 30.95 -31.71 45.96
N THR A 2 31.29 -32.18 44.77
CA THR A 2 32.65 -32.33 44.21
C THR A 2 33.35 -31.00 43.93
N GLU A 3 34.67 -30.92 44.12
CA GLU A 3 35.52 -29.74 43.88
C GLU A 3 35.33 -29.09 42.51
N GLN A 4 34.90 -29.86 41.50
CA GLN A 4 34.55 -29.35 40.16
C GLN A 4 33.37 -28.36 40.17
N LYS A 5 32.34 -28.56 41.01
CA LYS A 5 31.20 -27.62 41.09
C LYS A 5 31.58 -26.30 41.75
N LYS A 6 32.50 -26.31 42.74
CA LYS A 6 33.07 -25.09 43.34
C LYS A 6 33.94 -24.31 42.35
N ARG A 7 34.72 -25.01 41.51
CA ARG A 7 35.52 -24.36 40.45
C ARG A 7 34.64 -23.70 39.38
N GLN A 8 33.55 -24.35 38.95
CA GLN A 8 32.63 -23.75 37.97
C GLN A 8 31.84 -22.55 38.52
N GLN A 9 31.40 -22.59 39.79
CA GLN A 9 30.72 -21.44 40.41
C GLN A 9 31.66 -20.25 40.62
N ASN A 10 32.92 -20.49 41.00
CA ASN A 10 33.91 -19.40 41.12
C ASN A 10 34.29 -18.80 39.76
N MET A 11 34.34 -19.61 38.70
CA MET A 11 34.60 -19.13 37.33
C MET A 11 33.46 -18.23 36.84
N PHE A 12 32.21 -18.64 37.03
CA PHE A 12 31.02 -17.84 36.68
C PHE A 12 30.91 -16.53 37.47
N ALA A 13 31.26 -16.54 38.76
CA ALA A 13 31.26 -15.33 39.58
C ALA A 13 32.38 -14.35 39.13
N THR A 14 33.52 -14.86 38.68
CA THR A 14 34.63 -14.05 38.17
C THR A 14 34.28 -13.43 36.81
N GLU A 15 33.62 -14.18 35.92
CA GLU A 15 33.15 -13.67 34.62
C GLU A 15 32.05 -12.60 34.76
N GLN A 16 31.10 -12.76 35.68
CA GLN A 16 30.09 -11.73 35.95
C GLN A 16 30.68 -10.45 36.55
N THR A 17 31.72 -10.57 37.38
CA THR A 17 32.40 -9.41 37.96
C THR A 17 33.20 -8.64 36.89
N ASN A 18 33.86 -9.35 35.97
CA ASN A 18 34.57 -8.74 34.85
C ASN A 18 33.62 -8.02 33.88
N LEU A 19 32.49 -8.65 33.51
CA LEU A 19 31.50 -8.05 32.62
C LEU A 19 30.86 -6.79 33.23
N SER A 20 30.60 -6.80 34.54
CA SER A 20 30.05 -5.63 35.26
C SER A 20 31.06 -4.47 35.31
N THR A 21 32.35 -4.78 35.42
CA THR A 21 33.44 -3.78 35.42
C THR A 21 33.63 -3.17 34.03
N GLU A 22 33.48 -3.97 32.97
CA GLU A 22 33.61 -3.54 31.58
C GLU A 22 32.44 -2.63 31.14
N ILE A 23 31.22 -2.94 31.56
CA ILE A 23 30.03 -2.09 31.35
C ILE A 23 30.16 -0.75 32.12
N ALA A 24 30.72 -0.77 33.33
CA ALA A 24 30.98 0.46 34.09
C ALA A 24 32.01 1.36 33.38
N LYS A 25 33.03 0.75 32.77
CA LYS A 25 34.08 1.45 32.02
C LYS A 25 33.54 2.08 30.72
N GLN A 26 32.69 1.36 29.98
CA GLN A 26 32.02 1.91 28.77
C GLN A 26 31.08 3.08 29.09
N LYS A 27 30.34 3.00 30.21
CA LYS A 27 29.50 4.14 30.66
C LYS A 27 30.32 5.35 31.07
N GLN A 28 31.51 5.14 31.62
CA GLN A 28 32.42 6.22 32.00
C GLN A 28 33.04 6.89 30.75
N GLU A 29 33.38 6.10 29.72
CA GLU A 29 33.84 6.61 28.41
C GLU A 29 32.74 7.37 27.65
N GLU A 30 31.48 6.90 27.67
CA GLU A 30 30.33 7.64 27.11
C GLU A 30 30.07 8.97 27.86
N SER A 31 30.26 8.98 29.18
CA SER A 31 30.10 10.19 30.01
C SER A 31 31.16 11.25 29.68
N GLU A 32 32.41 10.83 29.46
CA GLU A 32 33.52 11.70 29.06
C GLU A 32 33.37 12.22 27.61
N LEU A 33 32.78 11.44 26.72
CA LEU A 33 32.45 11.87 25.35
C LEU A 33 31.35 12.93 25.31
N ILE A 34 30.33 12.80 26.17
CA ILE A 34 29.23 13.78 26.28
C ILE A 34 29.75 15.10 26.88
N GLN A 35 30.56 15.05 27.94
CA GLN A 35 31.17 16.25 28.54
C GLN A 35 32.12 16.99 27.58
N ASN A 36 32.83 16.27 26.70
CA ASN A 36 33.69 16.90 25.68
C ASN A 36 32.89 17.52 24.50
N SER A 37 31.64 17.10 24.29
CA SER A 37 30.75 17.66 23.25
C SER A 37 30.03 18.94 23.71
N GLU A 38 29.67 19.03 24.99
CA GLU A 38 29.02 20.21 25.58
C GLU A 38 30.00 21.39 25.73
N GLY A 39 31.29 21.13 25.96
CA GLY A 39 32.33 22.18 26.03
C GLY A 39 32.72 22.83 24.68
N LYS A 40 32.24 22.30 23.54
CA LYS A 40 32.43 22.91 22.21
C LYS A 40 31.26 23.79 21.78
N GLY A 41 30.08 23.63 22.38
CA GLY A 41 28.89 24.46 22.11
C GLY A 41 29.00 25.87 22.69
N GLU A 42 29.56 26.01 23.89
CA GLU A 42 29.65 27.31 24.59
C GLU A 42 30.79 28.23 24.09
N ARG A 43 31.71 27.71 23.25
CA ARG A 43 32.81 28.52 22.66
C ARG A 43 32.46 29.19 21.33
N VAL A 44 31.37 28.78 20.67
CA VAL A 44 30.94 29.36 19.38
C VAL A 44 29.94 30.51 19.58
N GLU A 45 29.27 30.60 20.74
CA GLU A 45 28.32 31.67 21.04
C GLU A 45 28.94 32.94 21.66
N GLN A 46 30.24 32.94 22.01
CA GLN A 46 30.91 34.13 22.58
C GLN A 46 31.82 34.91 21.59
N GLU A 47 32.19 34.35 20.44
CA GLU A 47 33.05 35.05 19.45
C GLU A 47 32.29 35.89 18.42
N ASN A 48 30.97 35.72 18.25
CA ASN A 48 30.17 36.44 17.24
C ASN A 48 29.67 37.83 17.67
N THR A 49 30.07 38.34 18.84
CA THR A 49 29.52 39.60 19.39
C THR A 49 30.51 40.78 19.46
N GLN A 50 31.70 40.70 18.85
CA GLN A 50 32.70 41.78 19.00
C GLN A 50 33.37 42.36 17.74
N ASN A 51 33.18 41.82 16.54
CA ASN A 51 33.84 42.39 15.35
C ASN A 51 32.83 42.97 14.34
N ALA A 52 32.04 43.93 14.81
CA ALA A 52 31.40 44.92 13.95
C ALA A 52 32.06 46.27 14.22
N GLN A 53 33.14 46.59 13.48
CA GLN A 53 33.57 47.97 13.18
C GLN A 53 34.84 48.02 12.31
N SER A 54 34.75 48.78 11.22
CA SER A 54 35.82 49.39 10.39
C SER A 54 36.68 48.46 9.51
N VAL A 55 37.09 48.78 8.28
CA VAL A 55 36.69 49.67 7.17
C VAL A 55 37.71 49.36 6.04
N ASN A 56 37.23 49.29 4.80
CA ASN A 56 37.89 49.58 3.50
C ASN A 56 39.03 48.76 2.85
N ASP A 57 38.72 48.44 1.57
CA ASP A 57 39.54 48.52 0.34
C ASP A 57 40.64 47.45 0.16
N GLN A 58 40.74 46.68 -0.93
CA GLN A 58 40.37 46.84 -2.36
C GLN A 58 40.40 45.46 -3.07
N ASP A 59 39.59 45.36 -4.14
CA ASP A 59 39.70 44.51 -5.34
C ASP A 59 39.65 42.97 -5.22
N GLU A 60 38.51 42.37 -5.60
CA GLU A 60 38.32 41.51 -6.80
C GLU A 60 36.97 40.73 -6.76
N GLU A 61 36.11 41.03 -7.75
CA GLU A 61 34.99 40.26 -8.33
C GLU A 61 33.93 39.59 -7.42
N GLU A 62 32.85 40.33 -7.15
CA GLU A 62 31.58 39.80 -6.63
C GLU A 62 30.80 39.01 -7.71
N ILE A 63 30.55 37.73 -7.43
CA ILE A 63 29.35 37.03 -7.93
C ILE A 63 28.19 37.47 -7.03
N ASN A 64 27.36 38.37 -7.54
CA ASN A 64 26.14 38.82 -6.88
C ASN A 64 25.15 37.64 -6.74
N MET A 65 24.99 37.13 -5.52
CA MET A 65 24.04 36.06 -5.18
C MET A 65 22.66 36.61 -4.78
N ASP A 66 22.38 37.90 -5.00
CA ASP A 66 21.08 38.55 -4.74
C ASP A 66 20.29 38.90 -6.03
N GLU A 67 20.66 38.33 -7.18
CA GLU A 67 19.86 38.37 -8.42
C GLU A 67 19.64 36.98 -9.05
N VAL A 68 19.17 35.96 -8.29
CA VAL A 68 18.34 34.87 -8.83
C VAL A 68 17.42 34.31 -7.74
N LEU A 69 16.46 35.13 -7.31
CA LEU A 69 15.15 34.62 -6.86
C LEU A 69 14.07 35.36 -7.67
N GLU A 70 14.20 35.33 -8.99
CA GLU A 70 13.00 35.10 -9.78
C GLU A 70 12.50 33.72 -9.37
N ILE A 71 11.47 33.71 -8.50
CA ILE A 71 10.55 32.59 -8.42
C ILE A 71 10.24 32.24 -9.87
N PRO A 72 10.59 31.04 -10.38
CA PRO A 72 10.17 30.66 -11.72
C PRO A 72 8.67 30.91 -11.75
N ASP A 73 8.24 31.75 -12.70
CA ASP A 73 6.83 31.99 -12.99
C ASP A 73 6.07 30.70 -12.78
N GLU A 74 4.91 30.78 -12.11
CA GLU A 74 3.93 29.69 -12.05
C GLU A 74 4.00 28.94 -13.38
N GLN A 75 4.62 27.75 -13.38
CA GLN A 75 4.40 26.84 -14.48
C GLN A 75 2.89 26.69 -14.49
N THR A 76 2.26 27.19 -15.56
CA THR A 76 0.83 27.09 -15.81
C THR A 76 0.48 25.60 -15.85
N THR A 77 0.34 25.02 -14.67
CA THR A 77 -0.16 23.67 -14.47
C THR A 77 -1.65 23.80 -14.66
N ASN A 78 -2.12 23.37 -15.83
CA ASN A 78 -3.54 23.36 -16.10
C ASN A 78 -4.17 22.33 -15.17
N SER A 79 -4.93 22.83 -14.19
CA SER A 79 -5.73 22.01 -13.29
C SER A 79 -7.16 21.98 -13.78
N SER A 80 -7.74 20.79 -13.86
CA SER A 80 -9.12 20.59 -14.27
C SER A 80 -9.86 19.73 -13.25
N LEU A 81 -11.14 20.02 -13.05
CA LEU A 81 -11.99 19.25 -12.17
C LEU A 81 -12.93 18.37 -13.00
N ILE A 82 -12.78 17.05 -12.89
CA ILE A 82 -13.52 16.08 -13.71
C ILE A 82 -14.19 15.08 -12.78
N ALA A 83 -15.53 15.12 -12.70
CA ALA A 83 -16.32 14.19 -11.87
C ALA A 83 -15.82 14.07 -10.41
N GLY A 84 -15.35 15.17 -9.81
CA GLY A 84 -14.80 15.21 -8.45
C GLY A 84 -13.29 14.89 -8.34
N VAL A 85 -12.65 14.54 -9.45
CA VAL A 85 -11.22 14.26 -9.55
C VAL A 85 -10.49 15.50 -10.04
N LEU A 86 -9.43 15.89 -9.34
CA LEU A 86 -8.51 16.94 -9.77
C LEU A 86 -7.45 16.32 -10.66
N VAL A 87 -7.35 16.79 -11.90
CA VAL A 87 -6.29 16.39 -12.83
C VAL A 87 -5.38 17.59 -13.04
N VAL A 88 -4.09 17.39 -12.77
CA VAL A 88 -3.03 18.37 -12.97
C VAL A 88 -2.05 17.78 -13.98
N ASP A 89 -1.88 18.45 -15.11
CA ASP A 89 -0.83 18.12 -16.07
C ASP A 89 0.38 19.03 -15.84
N GLU A 90 1.48 18.47 -15.36
CA GLU A 90 2.72 19.23 -15.12
C GLU A 90 3.34 19.78 -16.41
N LYS A 91 2.97 19.23 -17.58
CA LYS A 91 3.45 19.69 -18.89
C LYS A 91 2.61 20.83 -19.48
N GLY A 92 1.51 21.22 -18.83
CA GLY A 92 0.68 22.37 -19.26
C GLY A 92 -0.28 22.10 -20.43
N GLY A 93 -0.84 20.90 -20.55
CA GLY A 93 -1.86 20.54 -21.56
C GLY A 93 -3.31 20.61 -21.04
N GLU A 94 -4.30 20.55 -21.93
CA GLU A 94 -5.69 20.24 -21.51
C GLU A 94 -5.74 18.81 -20.97
N ALA A 95 -6.58 18.56 -19.95
CA ALA A 95 -6.71 17.23 -19.38
C ALA A 95 -7.26 16.25 -20.42
N ASP A 96 -6.47 15.21 -20.71
CA ASP A 96 -6.82 14.16 -21.64
C ASP A 96 -7.94 13.28 -21.09
N LEU A 97 -9.17 13.63 -21.43
CA LEU A 97 -10.39 13.02 -20.95
C LEU A 97 -11.11 12.22 -22.05
N ALA A 98 -11.64 11.06 -21.67
CA ALA A 98 -12.61 10.33 -22.48
C ALA A 98 -13.80 9.88 -21.62
N GLU A 99 -15.00 10.34 -21.97
CA GLU A 99 -16.24 10.04 -21.24
C GLU A 99 -16.77 8.62 -21.49
N THR A 100 -16.33 7.98 -22.58
CA THR A 100 -16.74 6.63 -22.97
C THR A 100 -15.52 5.80 -23.37
N PHE A 101 -15.59 4.48 -23.21
CA PHE A 101 -14.53 3.58 -23.66
C PHE A 101 -14.29 3.69 -25.18
N ASP A 102 -15.35 3.87 -25.96
CA ASP A 102 -15.26 4.05 -27.42
C ASP A 102 -14.46 5.30 -27.81
N SER A 103 -14.59 6.39 -27.03
CA SER A 103 -13.85 7.64 -27.27
C SER A 103 -12.36 7.59 -26.87
N MET A 104 -11.90 6.52 -26.23
CA MET A 104 -10.50 6.38 -25.78
C MET A 104 -9.53 5.94 -26.88
N GLY A 105 -10.02 5.59 -28.08
CA GLY A 105 -9.15 5.10 -29.17
C GLY A 105 -8.59 3.69 -28.92
N LEU A 106 -9.33 2.86 -28.19
CA LEU A 106 -8.95 1.47 -27.89
C LEU A 106 -9.21 0.56 -29.10
N SER A 107 -8.41 -0.49 -29.23
CA SER A 107 -8.65 -1.52 -30.24
C SER A 107 -9.97 -2.27 -30.02
N GLU A 108 -10.59 -2.75 -31.10
CA GLU A 108 -11.85 -3.50 -31.03
C GLU A 108 -11.78 -4.73 -30.11
N ASP A 109 -10.64 -5.43 -30.09
CA ASP A 109 -10.46 -6.62 -29.26
C ASP A 109 -10.46 -6.26 -27.77
N ILE A 110 -9.86 -5.13 -27.40
CA ILE A 110 -9.89 -4.65 -26.01
C ILE A 110 -11.29 -4.16 -25.63
N LEU A 111 -11.98 -3.43 -26.52
CA LEU A 111 -13.36 -3.01 -26.30
C LEU A 111 -14.29 -4.22 -26.10
N LYS A 112 -14.17 -5.27 -26.92
CA LYS A 112 -14.91 -6.53 -26.73
C LYS A 112 -14.66 -7.12 -25.35
N GLY A 113 -13.40 -7.16 -24.90
CA GLY A 113 -13.04 -7.63 -23.56
C GLY A 113 -13.70 -6.81 -22.45
N ILE A 114 -13.63 -5.48 -22.53
CA ILE A 114 -14.27 -4.54 -21.58
C ILE A 114 -15.77 -4.81 -21.49
N PHE A 115 -16.49 -4.84 -22.61
CA PHE A 115 -17.95 -5.02 -22.62
C PHE A 115 -18.36 -6.44 -22.23
N SER A 116 -17.56 -7.46 -22.55
CA SER A 116 -17.84 -8.85 -22.13
C SER A 116 -17.79 -9.06 -20.62
N LEU A 117 -17.02 -8.21 -19.93
CA LEU A 117 -16.95 -8.17 -18.47
C LEU A 117 -18.07 -7.34 -17.82
N GLY A 118 -18.97 -6.75 -18.62
CA GLY A 118 -20.10 -5.97 -18.14
C GLY A 118 -19.79 -4.51 -17.78
N PHE A 119 -18.65 -3.97 -18.21
CA PHE A 119 -18.38 -2.54 -18.07
C PHE A 119 -19.25 -1.76 -19.05
N GLU A 120 -20.11 -0.87 -18.56
CA GLU A 120 -20.95 -0.02 -19.42
C GLU A 120 -20.36 1.38 -19.61
N LYS A 121 -19.90 2.00 -18.53
CA LYS A 121 -19.31 3.35 -18.51
C LYS A 121 -18.01 3.35 -17.71
N PRO A 122 -17.01 4.14 -18.12
CA PRO A 122 -15.79 4.28 -17.35
C PRO A 122 -16.06 4.98 -16.02
N SER A 123 -15.34 4.60 -14.96
CA SER A 123 -15.31 5.34 -13.70
C SER A 123 -14.49 6.62 -13.83
N PRO A 124 -14.59 7.59 -12.90
CA PRO A 124 -13.80 8.83 -12.96
C PRO A 124 -12.29 8.59 -13.11
N ILE A 125 -11.75 7.58 -12.41
CA ILE A 125 -10.33 7.22 -12.55
C ILE A 125 -10.02 6.61 -13.93
N GLN A 126 -10.93 5.85 -14.52
CA GLN A 126 -10.75 5.30 -15.88
C GLN A 126 -10.82 6.39 -16.95
N MET A 127 -11.76 7.34 -16.80
CA MET A 127 -11.92 8.49 -17.68
C MET A 127 -10.66 9.36 -17.76
N THR A 128 -9.94 9.47 -16.65
CA THR A 128 -8.80 10.38 -16.48
C THR A 128 -7.44 9.71 -16.60
N ALA A 129 -7.31 8.42 -16.26
CA ALA A 129 -6.01 7.72 -16.26
C ALA A 129 -5.69 7.00 -17.57
N ILE A 130 -6.70 6.50 -18.30
CA ILE A 130 -6.46 5.64 -19.47
C ILE A 130 -5.77 6.44 -20.57
N VAL A 131 -6.33 7.58 -20.98
CA VAL A 131 -5.83 8.34 -22.14
C VAL A 131 -4.41 8.88 -21.93
N PRO A 132 -4.04 9.46 -20.78
CA PRO A 132 -2.64 9.85 -20.52
C PRO A 132 -1.67 8.67 -20.65
N LEU A 133 -2.04 7.49 -20.13
CA LEU A 133 -1.21 6.30 -20.26
C LEU A 133 -1.06 5.87 -21.73
N LEU A 134 -2.13 5.92 -22.52
CA LEU A 134 -2.08 5.59 -23.95
C LEU A 134 -1.16 6.54 -24.74
N LYS A 135 -1.04 7.80 -24.29
CA LYS A 135 -0.16 8.80 -24.88
C LYS A 135 1.30 8.70 -24.41
N GLY A 136 1.64 7.72 -23.59
CA GLY A 136 3.00 7.53 -23.10
C GLY A 136 3.42 8.47 -21.98
N ARG A 137 2.46 9.14 -21.31
CA ARG A 137 2.76 10.04 -20.18
C ARG A 137 2.97 9.23 -18.90
N ASP A 138 3.93 9.67 -18.09
CA ASP A 138 4.02 9.20 -16.72
C ASP A 138 2.77 9.61 -15.94
N LEU A 139 2.38 8.80 -14.97
CA LEU A 139 1.14 8.99 -14.25
C LEU A 139 1.33 8.76 -12.75
N ARG A 140 0.84 9.68 -11.93
CA ARG A 140 0.59 9.44 -10.51
C ARG A 140 -0.90 9.55 -10.25
N ALA A 141 -1.54 8.43 -9.95
CA ALA A 141 -2.98 8.35 -9.80
C ALA A 141 -3.40 7.99 -8.37
N GLN A 142 -4.23 8.85 -7.78
CA GLN A 142 -4.93 8.60 -6.53
C GLN A 142 -6.38 8.23 -6.83
N ALA A 143 -6.80 7.06 -6.34
CA ALA A 143 -8.21 6.68 -6.37
C ALA A 143 -8.56 5.68 -5.27
N GLN A 144 -9.79 5.76 -4.77
CA GLN A 144 -10.27 4.90 -3.69
C GLN A 144 -10.25 3.42 -4.10
N SER A 145 -10.23 2.52 -3.11
CA SER A 145 -10.35 1.07 -3.36
C SER A 145 -11.68 0.76 -4.06
N GLY A 146 -11.66 -0.19 -5.01
CA GLY A 146 -12.89 -0.62 -5.71
C GLY A 146 -13.47 0.39 -6.71
N THR A 147 -12.71 1.41 -7.13
CA THR A 147 -13.12 2.40 -8.14
C THR A 147 -12.70 2.05 -9.57
N GLY A 148 -12.00 0.92 -9.76
CA GLY A 148 -11.58 0.45 -11.08
C GLY A 148 -10.16 0.82 -11.50
N LYS A 149 -9.26 1.15 -10.55
CA LYS A 149 -7.81 1.38 -10.78
C LYS A 149 -7.15 0.28 -11.61
N THR A 150 -7.34 -0.97 -11.19
CA THR A 150 -6.77 -2.16 -11.86
C THR A 150 -7.22 -2.29 -13.31
N ALA A 151 -8.48 -1.98 -13.59
CA ALA A 151 -8.99 -1.95 -14.97
C ALA A 151 -8.40 -0.78 -15.76
N ALA A 152 -8.21 0.39 -15.15
CA ALA A 152 -7.63 1.56 -15.83
C ALA A 152 -6.21 1.28 -16.34
N PHE A 153 -5.28 0.87 -15.47
CA PHE A 153 -3.93 0.55 -15.90
C PHE A 153 -3.87 -0.75 -16.71
N GLY A 154 -4.79 -1.70 -16.47
CA GLY A 154 -4.88 -2.95 -17.23
C GLY A 154 -5.24 -2.73 -18.69
N ILE A 155 -6.24 -1.89 -18.96
CA ILE A 155 -6.66 -1.48 -20.31
C ILE A 155 -5.51 -0.77 -21.03
N ALA A 156 -4.87 0.19 -20.36
CA ALA A 156 -3.73 0.90 -20.93
C ALA A 156 -2.54 -0.04 -21.22
N SER A 157 -2.27 -0.97 -20.31
CA SER A 157 -1.21 -1.98 -20.49
C SER A 157 -1.48 -2.85 -21.71
N LEU A 158 -2.70 -3.37 -21.87
CA LEU A 158 -3.10 -4.19 -23.02
C LEU A 158 -2.97 -3.42 -24.34
N GLN A 159 -3.46 -2.17 -24.37
CA GLN A 159 -3.41 -1.33 -25.57
C GLN A 159 -1.97 -0.94 -25.94
N SER A 160 -1.08 -0.80 -24.96
CA SER A 160 0.31 -0.47 -25.21
C SER A 160 1.08 -1.61 -25.90
N VAL A 161 0.68 -2.87 -25.73
CA VAL A 161 1.45 -4.04 -26.20
C VAL A 161 1.38 -4.22 -27.71
N ASP A 162 2.55 -4.38 -28.34
CA ASP A 162 2.64 -4.94 -29.69
C ASP A 162 2.44 -6.45 -29.62
N GLN A 163 1.28 -6.93 -30.10
CA GLN A 163 0.93 -8.35 -30.07
C GLN A 163 1.83 -9.24 -30.93
N LYS A 164 2.51 -8.68 -31.94
CA LYS A 164 3.39 -9.42 -32.86
C LYS A 164 4.74 -9.72 -32.21
N LEU A 165 5.22 -8.84 -31.35
CA LEU A 165 6.45 -9.00 -30.61
C LEU A 165 6.22 -9.86 -29.35
N LYS A 166 6.58 -11.14 -29.41
CA LYS A 166 6.49 -12.08 -28.27
C LYS A 166 7.66 -11.92 -27.28
N GLU A 167 7.83 -10.71 -26.79
CA GLU A 167 8.80 -10.31 -25.76
C GLU A 167 8.08 -9.54 -24.65
N LEU A 168 8.69 -9.52 -23.46
CA LEU A 168 8.17 -8.75 -22.33
C LEU A 168 8.20 -7.25 -22.63
N GLN A 169 7.04 -6.61 -22.52
CA GLN A 169 6.84 -5.19 -22.84
C GLN A 169 6.29 -4.38 -21.66
N VAL A 170 5.54 -5.02 -20.77
CA VAL A 170 4.93 -4.37 -19.60
C VAL A 170 5.24 -5.17 -18.34
N ILE A 171 5.65 -4.49 -17.29
CA ILE A 171 5.78 -5.06 -15.94
C ILE A 171 4.82 -4.33 -15.02
N ILE A 172 4.00 -5.09 -14.29
CA ILE A 172 3.10 -4.58 -13.25
C ILE A 172 3.54 -5.18 -11.92
N MET A 173 3.88 -4.31 -10.97
CA MET A 173 4.27 -4.73 -9.63
C MET A 173 3.12 -4.64 -8.65
N GLU A 174 3.02 -5.67 -7.83
CA GLU A 174 1.99 -5.84 -6.82
C GLU A 174 2.62 -6.16 -5.47
N THR A 175 2.05 -5.62 -4.39
CA THR A 175 2.58 -5.77 -3.02
C THR A 175 2.44 -7.19 -2.48
N THR A 176 1.38 -7.90 -2.89
CA THR A 176 1.06 -9.25 -2.41
C THR A 176 0.89 -10.22 -3.58
N ARG A 177 0.97 -11.51 -3.25
CA ARG A 177 0.88 -12.60 -4.23
C ARG A 177 -0.54 -12.73 -4.75
N GLU A 178 -1.50 -12.53 -3.86
CA GLU A 178 -2.93 -12.58 -4.10
C GLU A 178 -3.35 -11.45 -5.06
N LEU A 179 -2.84 -10.23 -4.84
CA LEU A 179 -2.97 -9.12 -5.79
C LEU A 179 -2.41 -9.44 -7.16
N ALA A 180 -1.18 -9.97 -7.23
CA ALA A 180 -0.57 -10.34 -8.50
C ALA A 180 -1.41 -11.34 -9.31
N ILE A 181 -2.00 -12.34 -8.64
CA ILE A 181 -2.90 -13.32 -9.26
C ILE A 181 -4.18 -12.63 -9.75
N GLN A 182 -4.79 -11.79 -8.91
CA GLN A 182 -6.03 -11.10 -9.22
C GLN A 182 -5.87 -10.11 -10.38
N THR A 183 -4.85 -9.25 -10.33
CA THR A 183 -4.53 -8.31 -11.41
C THR A 183 -4.27 -9.05 -12.71
N CYS A 184 -3.48 -10.12 -12.68
CA CYS A 184 -3.27 -10.96 -13.86
C CYS A 184 -4.58 -11.54 -14.42
N SER A 185 -5.48 -12.02 -13.56
CA SER A 185 -6.79 -12.53 -13.98
C SER A 185 -7.66 -11.44 -14.61
N VAL A 186 -7.68 -10.23 -14.04
CA VAL A 186 -8.41 -9.08 -14.58
C VAL A 186 -7.89 -8.74 -15.98
N LEU A 187 -6.56 -8.67 -16.14
CA LEU A 187 -5.93 -8.37 -17.42
C LEU A 187 -6.17 -9.47 -18.47
N GLN A 188 -6.14 -10.74 -18.07
CA GLN A 188 -6.47 -11.87 -18.97
C GLN A 188 -7.91 -11.82 -19.45
N ASN A 189 -8.85 -11.45 -18.59
CA ASN A 189 -10.25 -11.32 -18.98
C ASN A 189 -10.49 -10.11 -19.88
N LEU A 190 -9.91 -8.95 -19.55
CA LEU A 190 -9.94 -7.74 -20.39
C LEU A 190 -9.27 -7.98 -21.74
N GLY A 191 -8.19 -8.76 -21.76
CA GLY A 191 -7.45 -9.14 -22.96
C GLY A 191 -7.94 -10.42 -23.64
N SER A 192 -9.10 -10.96 -23.26
CA SER A 192 -9.57 -12.29 -23.71
C SER A 192 -9.77 -12.42 -25.21
N SER A 193 -10.02 -11.31 -25.91
CA SER A 193 -10.13 -11.24 -27.36
C SER A 193 -8.80 -10.89 -28.06
N THR A 194 -7.70 -10.74 -27.31
CA THR A 194 -6.36 -10.43 -27.82
C THR A 194 -5.46 -11.67 -27.84
N ASN A 195 -4.34 -11.60 -28.56
CA ASN A 195 -3.29 -12.64 -28.54
C ASN A 195 -2.11 -12.31 -27.59
N ILE A 196 -2.39 -11.53 -26.54
CA ILE A 196 -1.40 -11.10 -25.55
C ILE A 196 -1.25 -12.20 -24.50
N CYS A 197 -0.02 -12.66 -24.26
CA CYS A 197 0.29 -13.58 -23.17
C CYS A 197 0.58 -12.77 -21.90
N ILE A 198 -0.14 -13.10 -20.83
CA ILE A 198 -0.13 -12.38 -19.55
C ILE A 198 0.06 -13.44 -18.47
N GLU A 199 1.07 -13.26 -17.62
CA GLU A 199 1.39 -14.21 -16.55
C GLU A 199 1.69 -13.52 -15.22
N ALA A 200 1.37 -14.22 -14.12
CA ALA A 200 1.66 -13.78 -12.77
C ALA A 200 2.85 -14.55 -12.18
N VAL A 201 3.85 -13.83 -11.64
CA VAL A 201 5.02 -14.41 -10.97
C VAL A 201 5.19 -13.85 -9.56
N TYR A 202 5.28 -14.74 -8.58
CA TYR A 202 5.32 -14.35 -7.17
C TYR A 202 6.06 -15.37 -6.31
N GLY A 203 6.43 -14.97 -5.08
CA GLY A 203 7.13 -15.83 -4.12
C GLY A 203 6.29 -16.98 -3.58
N GLY A 204 6.91 -17.93 -2.85
CA GLY A 204 6.20 -19.02 -2.18
C GLY A 204 5.71 -20.17 -3.05
N VAL A 205 5.95 -20.10 -4.37
CA VAL A 205 5.80 -21.23 -5.30
C VAL A 205 7.17 -21.68 -5.81
N ARG A 206 7.27 -22.94 -6.25
CA ARG A 206 8.53 -23.49 -6.77
C ARG A 206 9.02 -22.67 -7.96
N ILE A 207 10.33 -22.46 -8.04
CA ILE A 207 10.92 -21.68 -9.15
C ILE A 207 10.63 -22.33 -10.50
N THR A 208 10.60 -23.67 -10.57
CA THR A 208 10.27 -24.43 -11.78
C THR A 208 8.90 -24.04 -12.35
N GLU A 209 7.87 -23.94 -11.51
CA GLU A 209 6.52 -23.51 -11.93
C GLU A 209 6.52 -22.08 -12.48
N THR A 210 7.34 -21.20 -11.92
CA THR A 210 7.51 -19.83 -12.43
C THR A 210 8.25 -19.81 -13.77
N LEU A 211 9.28 -20.63 -13.93
CA LEU A 211 9.99 -20.74 -15.20
C LEU A 211 9.09 -21.28 -16.32
N GLU A 212 8.17 -22.20 -16.02
CA GLU A 212 7.18 -22.64 -17.01
C GLU A 212 6.28 -21.50 -17.49
N LYS A 213 5.90 -20.56 -16.61
CA LYS A 213 5.18 -19.35 -17.01
C LYS A 213 6.04 -18.42 -17.87
N VAL A 214 7.30 -18.20 -17.48
CA VAL A 214 8.24 -17.36 -18.23
C VAL A 214 8.53 -17.93 -19.62
N LYS A 215 8.62 -19.26 -19.76
CA LYS A 215 8.80 -19.96 -21.05
C LYS A 215 7.69 -19.68 -22.06
N LYS A 216 6.49 -19.29 -21.62
CA LYS A 216 5.40 -18.87 -22.51
C LYS A 216 5.67 -17.52 -23.20
N ARG A 217 6.73 -16.81 -22.79
CA ARG A 217 7.14 -15.49 -23.28
C ARG A 217 6.02 -14.45 -23.13
N PRO A 218 5.58 -14.19 -21.88
CA PRO A 218 4.53 -13.21 -21.62
C PRO A 218 4.97 -11.82 -22.07
N GLN A 219 4.07 -11.08 -22.73
CA GLN A 219 4.27 -9.67 -23.06
C GLN A 219 3.93 -8.76 -21.88
N ILE A 220 3.07 -9.23 -20.96
CA ILE A 220 2.77 -8.55 -19.70
C ILE A 220 3.09 -9.50 -18.55
N LEU A 221 3.93 -9.05 -17.61
CA LEU A 221 4.26 -9.80 -16.41
C LEU A 221 3.76 -9.04 -15.18
N VAL A 222 2.84 -9.65 -14.44
CA VAL A 222 2.38 -9.15 -13.14
C VAL A 222 3.16 -9.87 -12.05
N GLY A 223 3.69 -9.18 -11.05
CA GLY A 223 4.43 -9.89 -10.02
C GLY A 223 4.83 -9.12 -8.78
N THR A 224 5.25 -9.88 -7.77
CA THR A 224 5.80 -9.32 -6.53
C THR A 224 7.28 -8.96 -6.71
N PRO A 225 7.77 -7.85 -6.12
CA PRO A 225 9.14 -7.36 -6.34
C PRO A 225 10.22 -8.43 -6.17
N GLY A 226 10.18 -9.19 -5.07
CA GLY A 226 11.19 -10.20 -4.78
C GLY A 226 11.28 -11.34 -5.82
N ARG A 227 10.15 -11.78 -6.41
CA ARG A 227 10.18 -12.82 -7.44
C ARG A 227 10.62 -12.26 -8.80
N LEU A 228 10.19 -11.05 -9.14
CA LEU A 228 10.62 -10.38 -10.36
C LEU A 228 12.14 -10.15 -10.36
N LEU A 229 12.67 -9.60 -9.26
CA LEU A 229 14.10 -9.36 -9.09
C LEU A 229 14.90 -10.66 -9.20
N HIS A 230 14.47 -11.73 -8.52
CA HIS A 230 15.12 -13.04 -8.60
C HIS A 230 15.18 -13.58 -10.04
N LEU A 231 14.11 -13.44 -10.84
CA LEU A 231 14.11 -13.87 -12.24
C LEU A 231 15.06 -13.04 -13.11
N ILE A 232 15.19 -11.74 -12.84
CA ILE A 232 16.12 -10.85 -13.54
C ILE A 232 17.58 -11.22 -13.20
N GLU A 233 17.88 -11.48 -11.93
CA GLU A 233 19.20 -11.91 -11.48
C GLU A 233 19.61 -13.25 -12.09
N MET A 234 18.65 -14.18 -12.21
CA MET A 234 18.83 -15.45 -12.91
C MET A 234 18.89 -15.32 -14.45
N LYS A 235 18.79 -14.10 -14.99
CA LYS A 235 18.75 -13.79 -16.43
C LYS A 235 17.66 -14.54 -17.18
N GLN A 236 16.52 -14.79 -16.53
CA GLN A 236 15.36 -15.47 -17.12
C GLN A 236 14.40 -14.50 -17.81
N LEU A 237 14.51 -13.20 -17.52
CA LEU A 237 13.71 -12.15 -18.15
C LEU A 237 14.58 -11.28 -19.04
N ASN A 238 14.14 -11.12 -20.29
CA ASN A 238 14.69 -10.13 -21.21
C ASN A 238 13.91 -8.82 -21.06
N LEU A 239 14.58 -7.76 -20.62
CA LEU A 239 13.96 -6.46 -20.33
C LEU A 239 14.08 -5.45 -21.47
N ASN A 240 14.70 -5.82 -22.60
CA ASN A 240 15.06 -4.87 -23.66
C ASN A 240 13.86 -4.14 -24.30
N HIS A 241 12.68 -4.75 -24.28
CA HIS A 241 11.47 -4.22 -24.90
C HIS A 241 10.47 -3.68 -23.87
N VAL A 242 10.84 -3.66 -22.58
CA VAL A 242 9.97 -3.13 -21.53
C VAL A 242 9.86 -1.62 -21.71
N LYS A 243 8.62 -1.15 -21.86
CA LYS A 243 8.28 0.25 -22.15
C LYS A 243 7.29 0.86 -21.17
N LEU A 244 6.60 0.04 -20.40
CA LEU A 244 5.67 0.48 -19.36
C LEU A 244 5.93 -0.28 -18.06
N PHE A 245 6.03 0.48 -16.98
CA PHE A 245 6.22 -0.01 -15.63
C PHE A 245 5.13 0.53 -14.71
N ILE A 246 4.33 -0.36 -14.15
CA ILE A 246 3.21 0.01 -13.26
C ILE A 246 3.52 -0.45 -11.83
N LEU A 247 3.24 0.42 -10.86
CA LEU A 247 3.18 0.06 -9.44
C LEU A 247 1.76 0.30 -8.91
N ASP A 248 1.10 -0.77 -8.48
CA ASP A 248 -0.15 -0.68 -7.72
C ASP A 248 0.12 -0.73 -6.20
N GLU A 249 -0.78 -0.16 -5.42
CA GLU A 249 -0.60 0.10 -3.97
C GLU A 249 0.76 0.78 -3.69
N ALA A 250 1.05 1.84 -4.46
CA ALA A 250 2.35 2.49 -4.49
C ALA A 250 2.80 3.06 -3.14
N ASP A 251 1.87 3.49 -2.29
CA ASP A 251 2.15 3.91 -0.90
C ASP A 251 2.86 2.80 -0.08
N GLU A 252 2.45 1.55 -0.26
CA GLU A 252 3.13 0.41 0.37
C GLU A 252 4.48 0.12 -0.29
N MET A 253 4.52 0.20 -1.63
CA MET A 253 5.69 -0.12 -2.42
C MET A 253 6.84 0.86 -2.20
N LEU A 254 6.55 2.10 -1.83
CA LEU A 254 7.55 3.13 -1.55
C LEU A 254 8.16 3.01 -0.14
N LYS A 255 7.68 2.11 0.72
CA LYS A 255 8.31 1.84 2.01
C LYS A 255 9.68 1.17 1.81
N LYS A 256 10.64 1.48 2.70
CA LYS A 256 12.06 1.12 2.61
C LYS A 256 12.33 -0.32 2.10
N GLY A 257 11.60 -1.33 2.59
CA GLY A 257 11.80 -2.72 2.19
C GLY A 257 11.47 -3.02 0.71
N PHE A 258 10.39 -2.45 0.17
CA PHE A 258 10.01 -2.65 -1.23
C PHE A 258 10.75 -1.70 -2.17
N LEU A 259 10.97 -0.45 -1.74
CA LEU A 259 11.61 0.59 -2.54
C LEU A 259 13.01 0.18 -3.02
N GLU A 260 13.81 -0.47 -2.15
CA GLU A 260 15.12 -1.00 -2.53
C GLU A 260 15.02 -2.01 -3.69
N SER A 261 14.07 -2.95 -3.61
CA SER A 261 13.86 -3.96 -4.66
C SER A 261 13.37 -3.33 -5.97
N ILE A 262 12.50 -2.33 -5.88
CA ILE A 262 11.97 -1.58 -7.02
C ILE A 262 13.09 -0.81 -7.72
N ASN A 263 13.92 -0.09 -6.96
CA ASN A 263 15.07 0.65 -7.49
C ASN A 263 16.07 -0.28 -8.19
N LEU A 264 16.36 -1.45 -7.59
CA LEU A 264 17.23 -2.45 -8.22
C LEU A 264 16.66 -2.94 -9.55
N LEU A 265 15.36 -3.24 -9.61
CA LEU A 265 14.72 -3.68 -10.84
C LEU A 265 14.67 -2.58 -11.90
N TYR A 266 14.24 -1.37 -11.53
CA TYR A 266 14.17 -0.21 -12.41
C TYR A 266 15.53 0.08 -13.06
N ASN A 267 16.62 0.00 -12.29
CA ASN A 267 17.97 0.19 -12.80
C ASN A 267 18.42 -0.88 -13.81
N LYS A 268 17.86 -2.10 -13.74
CA LYS A 268 18.12 -3.18 -14.71
C LYS A 268 17.37 -3.01 -16.02
N ILE A 269 16.35 -2.16 -16.08
CA ILE A 269 15.64 -1.85 -17.32
C ILE A 269 16.57 -0.99 -18.22
N PRO A 270 16.88 -1.45 -19.45
CA PRO A 270 17.78 -0.70 -20.33
C PRO A 270 17.15 0.59 -20.86
N ASN A 271 15.85 0.58 -21.13
CA ASN A 271 15.13 1.76 -21.60
C ASN A 271 15.04 2.80 -20.48
N LYS A 272 15.76 3.92 -20.63
CA LYS A 272 15.74 5.03 -19.66
C LYS A 272 14.61 6.03 -19.87
N GLN A 273 13.85 5.87 -20.95
CA GLN A 273 12.60 6.60 -21.23
C GLN A 273 11.39 5.68 -21.00
N ILE A 274 11.51 4.75 -20.04
CA ILE A 274 10.40 3.88 -19.69
C ILE A 274 9.29 4.73 -19.08
N GLN A 275 8.05 4.50 -19.54
CA GLN A 275 6.88 5.13 -18.96
C GLN A 275 6.56 4.48 -17.61
N VAL A 276 6.26 5.30 -16.60
CA VAL A 276 5.95 4.84 -15.25
C VAL A 276 4.54 5.29 -14.83
N GLY A 277 3.74 4.34 -14.35
CA GLY A 277 2.41 4.60 -13.79
C GLY A 277 2.31 4.16 -12.34
N LEU A 278 2.04 5.09 -11.43
CA LEU A 278 1.91 4.85 -10.00
C LEU A 278 0.45 4.97 -9.57
N PHE A 279 -0.07 3.96 -8.89
CA PHE A 279 -1.45 3.91 -8.43
C PHE A 279 -1.50 3.68 -6.92
N SER A 280 -2.25 4.52 -6.21
CA SER A 280 -2.45 4.37 -4.76
C SER A 280 -3.83 4.90 -4.33
N ALA A 281 -4.28 4.51 -3.14
CA ALA A 281 -5.43 5.14 -2.49
C ALA A 281 -5.04 6.43 -1.76
N THR A 282 -3.80 6.48 -1.25
CA THR A 282 -3.29 7.55 -0.40
C THR A 282 -1.90 7.96 -0.85
N TRP A 283 -1.54 9.22 -0.56
CA TRP A 283 -0.21 9.76 -0.85
C TRP A 283 0.22 10.68 0.29
N SER A 284 1.12 10.19 1.15
CA SER A 284 1.78 11.02 2.17
C SER A 284 2.74 12.02 1.51
N LYS A 285 3.11 13.09 2.22
CA LYS A 285 4.06 14.10 1.67
C LYS A 285 5.40 13.47 1.27
N GLU A 286 5.92 12.58 2.11
CA GLU A 286 7.16 11.84 1.84
C GLU A 286 7.03 10.98 0.58
N GLU A 287 5.92 10.26 0.41
CA GLU A 287 5.66 9.48 -0.81
C GLU A 287 5.60 10.39 -2.03
N GLN A 288 4.96 11.56 -1.94
CA GLN A 288 4.87 12.52 -3.05
C GLN A 288 6.26 13.01 -3.47
N GLU A 289 7.14 13.35 -2.52
CA GLU A 289 8.52 13.75 -2.77
C GLU A 289 9.33 12.64 -3.44
N ILE A 290 9.14 11.39 -3.02
CA ILE A 290 9.78 10.23 -3.66
C ILE A 290 9.25 10.06 -5.09
N THR A 291 7.94 10.16 -5.32
CA THR A 291 7.37 10.01 -6.67
C THR A 291 7.86 11.09 -7.65
N ALA A 292 8.09 12.31 -7.17
CA ALA A 292 8.62 13.40 -8.00
C ALA A 292 10.05 13.14 -8.51
N GLN A 293 10.81 12.28 -7.83
CA GLN A 293 12.16 11.86 -8.26
C GLN A 293 12.12 10.70 -9.26
N ILE A 294 11.01 9.96 -9.32
CA ILE A 294 10.84 8.77 -10.17
C ILE A 294 10.19 9.15 -11.51
N LEU A 295 9.19 10.02 -11.47
CA LEU A 295 8.36 10.38 -12.61
C LEU A 295 8.92 11.58 -13.36
N ASN A 296 8.73 11.58 -14.69
CA ASN A 296 9.14 12.68 -15.56
C ASN A 296 7.93 13.42 -16.14
N GLU A 297 7.72 14.65 -15.69
CA GLU A 297 6.57 15.50 -16.06
C GLU A 297 5.23 14.71 -16.05
N PRO A 298 4.87 14.04 -14.94
CA PRO A 298 3.69 13.20 -14.89
C PRO A 298 2.38 13.98 -15.03
N VAL A 299 1.35 13.25 -15.46
CA VAL A 299 -0.03 13.62 -15.17
C VAL A 299 -0.35 13.19 -13.73
N ILE A 300 -0.82 14.13 -12.91
CA ILE A 300 -1.22 13.89 -11.53
C ILE A 300 -2.74 13.86 -11.46
N ILE A 301 -3.27 12.73 -11.00
CA ILE A 301 -4.71 12.55 -10.74
C ILE A 301 -4.88 12.44 -9.23
N SER A 302 -5.57 13.41 -8.63
CA SER A 302 -5.80 13.49 -7.19
C SER A 302 -7.29 13.56 -6.87
N LEU A 303 -7.68 13.01 -5.72
CA LEU A 303 -9.03 13.21 -5.20
C LEU A 303 -9.07 14.50 -4.39
N LYS A 304 -10.16 15.25 -4.47
CA LYS A 304 -10.41 16.34 -3.51
C LYS A 304 -10.47 15.77 -2.09
N ASP A 305 -9.98 16.52 -1.11
CA ASP A 305 -9.92 16.10 0.29
C ASP A 305 -11.30 15.67 0.84
N GLU A 306 -12.38 16.33 0.43
CA GLU A 306 -13.77 15.98 0.81
C GLU A 306 -14.25 14.66 0.19
N ASP A 307 -13.66 14.25 -0.93
CA ASP A 307 -13.98 13.05 -1.70
C ASP A 307 -13.00 11.90 -1.41
N GLN A 308 -12.07 12.05 -0.45
CA GLN A 308 -11.25 10.92 0.04
C GLN A 308 -12.05 9.92 0.89
N THR A 309 -13.22 10.33 1.40
CA THR A 309 -14.10 9.48 2.20
C THR A 309 -14.80 8.42 1.36
N LEU A 310 -14.82 7.18 1.86
CA LEU A 310 -15.61 6.08 1.28
C LEU A 310 -17.10 6.32 1.60
N LYS A 311 -17.77 7.24 0.87
CA LYS A 311 -19.18 7.65 1.07
C LYS A 311 -20.17 6.47 1.14
N GLY A 312 -19.82 5.33 0.57
CA GLY A 312 -20.61 4.09 0.62
C GLY A 312 -20.51 3.29 1.92
N ILE A 313 -19.60 3.66 2.83
CA ILE A 313 -19.27 2.86 4.01
C ILE A 313 -19.68 3.58 5.29
N LYS A 314 -20.67 3.02 5.99
CA LYS A 314 -21.08 3.46 7.32
C LYS A 314 -20.04 2.99 8.33
N GLN A 315 -19.48 3.92 9.09
CA GLN A 315 -18.40 3.63 10.04
C GLN A 315 -18.93 3.77 11.47
N TYR A 316 -18.73 2.71 12.25
CA TYR A 316 -19.16 2.62 13.64
C TYR A 316 -18.00 2.25 14.56
N TYR A 317 -18.14 2.56 15.84
CA TYR A 317 -17.30 2.01 16.88
C TYR A 317 -18.12 1.42 18.03
N VAL A 318 -17.58 0.40 18.69
CA VAL A 318 -18.10 -0.15 19.95
C VAL A 318 -17.02 0.02 21.01
N ASN A 319 -17.29 0.87 22.00
CA ASN A 319 -16.39 1.09 23.12
C ASN A 319 -16.58 -0.01 24.15
N VAL A 320 -15.54 -0.81 24.38
CA VAL A 320 -15.53 -1.91 25.36
C VAL A 320 -14.97 -1.50 26.73
N GLY A 321 -14.85 -0.19 26.98
CA GLY A 321 -14.64 0.39 28.30
C GLY A 321 -13.17 0.51 28.70
N ASP A 322 -12.60 -0.55 29.25
CA ASP A 322 -11.35 -0.48 30.03
C ASP A 322 -10.08 -0.19 29.19
N LYS A 323 -8.96 0.10 29.87
CA LYS A 323 -7.62 0.18 29.25
C LYS A 323 -7.20 -1.17 28.69
N ARG A 324 -6.40 -1.18 27.61
CA ARG A 324 -6.00 -2.41 26.91
C ARG A 324 -5.47 -3.49 27.88
N GLY A 325 -5.92 -4.72 27.71
CA GLY A 325 -5.53 -5.86 28.53
C GLY A 325 -6.40 -7.09 28.24
N ALA A 326 -6.13 -8.21 28.91
CA ALA A 326 -6.84 -9.47 28.68
C ALA A 326 -8.37 -9.35 28.89
N THR A 327 -8.80 -8.55 29.86
CA THR A 327 -10.23 -8.28 30.13
C THR A 327 -10.91 -7.59 28.95
N VAL A 328 -10.23 -6.61 28.35
CA VAL A 328 -10.73 -5.89 27.17
C VAL A 328 -10.84 -6.82 25.97
N ASP A 329 -9.88 -7.73 25.79
CA ASP A 329 -9.91 -8.68 24.68
C ASP A 329 -11.08 -9.66 24.79
N MET A 330 -11.37 -10.12 26.00
CA MET A 330 -12.58 -10.91 26.26
C MET A 330 -13.85 -10.09 25.94
N SER A 331 -13.94 -8.84 26.40
CA SER A 331 -15.07 -7.97 26.07
C SER A 331 -15.23 -7.73 24.56
N LYS A 332 -14.12 -7.51 23.82
CA LYS A 332 -14.16 -7.39 22.35
C LYS A 332 -14.68 -8.68 21.71
N PHE A 333 -14.27 -9.85 22.22
CA PHE A 333 -14.74 -11.13 21.72
C PHE A 333 -16.22 -11.37 22.03
N GLU A 334 -16.72 -11.00 23.20
CA GLU A 334 -18.15 -11.07 23.53
C GLU A 334 -18.98 -10.16 22.62
N VAL A 335 -18.52 -8.93 22.37
CA VAL A 335 -19.16 -8.04 21.39
C VAL A 335 -19.14 -8.65 20.00
N LEU A 336 -18.03 -9.28 19.59
CA LEU A 336 -17.95 -9.96 18.31
C LEU A 336 -19.00 -11.07 18.22
N CYS A 337 -19.16 -11.89 19.27
CA CYS A 337 -20.19 -12.93 19.32
C CYS A 337 -21.60 -12.34 19.26
N ASP A 338 -21.89 -11.26 19.98
CA ASP A 338 -23.21 -10.57 19.93
C ASP A 338 -23.54 -10.08 18.52
N LEU A 339 -22.56 -9.57 17.78
CA LEU A 339 -22.73 -9.15 16.39
C LEU A 339 -23.10 -10.31 15.46
N TYR A 340 -22.53 -11.50 15.64
CA TYR A 340 -22.86 -12.69 14.84
C TYR A 340 -24.14 -13.38 15.30
N ASP A 341 -24.44 -13.38 16.60
CA ASP A 341 -25.65 -14.00 17.16
C ASP A 341 -26.92 -13.21 16.78
N ARG A 342 -26.81 -11.87 16.69
CA ARG A 342 -27.95 -10.99 16.40
C ARG A 342 -28.00 -10.46 14.96
N GLY A 343 -26.85 -10.38 14.28
CA GLY A 343 -26.76 -9.83 12.93
C GLY A 343 -26.92 -10.88 11.84
N SER A 344 -27.48 -10.49 10.70
CA SER A 344 -27.60 -11.35 9.51
C SER A 344 -26.42 -11.12 8.57
N ILE A 345 -25.20 -11.25 9.09
CA ILE A 345 -23.96 -10.93 8.38
C ILE A 345 -23.77 -11.88 7.19
N SER A 346 -23.85 -11.33 5.97
CA SER A 346 -23.73 -12.11 4.73
C SER A 346 -22.31 -12.64 4.51
N GLN A 347 -21.33 -11.73 4.43
CA GLN A 347 -19.90 -12.03 4.47
C GLN A 347 -19.14 -10.90 5.16
N SER A 348 -18.15 -11.28 5.96
CA SER A 348 -17.36 -10.36 6.77
C SER A 348 -15.87 -10.72 6.82
N VAL A 349 -15.06 -9.69 7.03
CA VAL A 349 -13.65 -9.83 7.40
C VAL A 349 -13.41 -9.21 8.76
N ILE A 350 -12.73 -9.95 9.62
CA ILE A 350 -12.29 -9.50 10.94
C ILE A 350 -10.78 -9.24 10.88
N PHE A 351 -10.36 -8.00 11.10
CA PHE A 351 -8.96 -7.62 11.09
C PHE A 351 -8.35 -7.59 12.48
N CYS A 352 -7.23 -8.29 12.63
CA CYS A 352 -6.34 -8.23 13.78
C CYS A 352 -4.98 -7.64 13.38
N ASN A 353 -4.26 -7.03 14.32
CA ASN A 353 -2.92 -6.48 14.02
C ASN A 353 -1.83 -7.56 14.04
N LYS A 354 -2.03 -8.67 14.77
CA LYS A 354 -1.05 -9.76 14.92
C LYS A 354 -1.59 -11.09 14.45
N VAL A 355 -0.71 -11.93 13.89
CA VAL A 355 -1.03 -13.30 13.41
C VAL A 355 -1.53 -14.18 14.56
N GLU A 356 -0.78 -14.24 15.66
CA GLU A 356 -1.16 -15.04 16.85
C GLU A 356 -2.56 -14.69 17.35
N ARG A 357 -2.91 -13.40 17.31
CA ARG A 357 -4.22 -12.92 17.73
C ARG A 357 -5.32 -13.35 16.75
N ALA A 358 -5.08 -13.27 15.44
CA ALA A 358 -5.99 -13.80 14.43
C ALA A 358 -6.26 -15.29 14.64
N ILE A 359 -5.22 -16.07 14.96
CA ILE A 359 -5.32 -17.51 15.27
C ILE A 359 -6.20 -17.75 16.50
N ASN A 360 -5.96 -17.01 17.59
CA ASN A 360 -6.74 -17.15 18.81
C ASN A 360 -8.22 -16.77 18.61
N ILE A 361 -8.49 -15.69 17.86
CA ILE A 361 -9.88 -15.28 17.56
C ILE A 361 -10.58 -16.34 16.71
N GLN A 362 -9.95 -16.85 15.66
CA GLN A 362 -10.55 -17.90 14.82
C GLN A 362 -10.85 -19.16 15.64
N LYS A 363 -9.91 -19.59 16.49
CA LYS A 363 -10.12 -20.73 17.39
C LYS A 363 -11.32 -20.52 18.30
N ASN A 364 -11.39 -19.38 18.98
CA ASN A 364 -12.48 -19.07 19.90
C ASN A 364 -13.84 -18.97 19.17
N MET A 365 -13.87 -18.43 17.94
CA MET A 365 -15.08 -18.38 17.12
C MET A 365 -15.59 -19.79 16.77
N ILE A 366 -14.69 -20.70 16.40
CA ILE A 366 -15.04 -22.11 16.10
C ILE A 366 -15.55 -22.81 17.37
N GLU A 367 -14.90 -22.61 18.51
CA GLU A 367 -15.34 -23.17 19.81
C GLU A 367 -16.74 -22.68 20.21
N ARG A 368 -17.11 -21.46 19.81
CA ARG A 368 -18.44 -20.88 20.04
C ARG A 368 -19.49 -21.33 19.01
N GLY A 369 -19.09 -22.08 17.99
CA GLY A 369 -19.95 -22.66 16.97
C GLY A 369 -20.06 -21.85 15.67
N PHE A 370 -19.23 -20.81 15.48
CA PHE A 370 -19.24 -20.02 14.25
C PHE A 370 -18.32 -20.65 13.18
N GLU A 371 -18.79 -20.64 11.93
CA GLU A 371 -17.95 -20.98 10.78
C GLU A 371 -17.00 -19.81 10.48
N CYS A 372 -15.70 -20.05 10.59
CA CYS A 372 -14.68 -19.03 10.39
C CYS A 372 -13.40 -19.62 9.79
N GLU A 373 -12.90 -18.99 8.72
CA GLU A 373 -11.58 -19.26 8.16
C GLU A 373 -10.57 -18.23 8.63
N ILE A 374 -9.28 -18.51 8.41
CA ILE A 374 -8.20 -17.60 8.74
C ILE A 374 -7.30 -17.33 7.54
N PHE A 375 -6.80 -16.09 7.44
CA PHE A 375 -5.86 -15.69 6.41
C PHE A 375 -4.72 -14.81 6.97
N HIS A 376 -3.49 -15.31 6.91
CA HIS A 376 -2.28 -14.58 7.31
C HIS A 376 -1.04 -15.03 6.54
N SER A 377 0.06 -14.29 6.72
CA SER A 377 1.31 -14.45 5.95
C SER A 377 2.04 -15.78 6.19
N GLU A 378 1.93 -16.33 7.39
CA GLU A 378 2.57 -17.59 7.78
C GLU A 378 1.88 -18.83 7.18
N LEU A 379 0.69 -18.69 6.58
CA LEU A 379 0.04 -19.80 5.88
C LEU A 379 0.79 -20.17 4.58
N PRO A 380 0.93 -21.48 4.29
CA PRO A 380 1.37 -21.95 2.97
C PRO A 380 0.55 -21.33 1.83
N GLN A 381 1.17 -21.10 0.67
CA GLN A 381 0.53 -20.36 -0.43
C GLN A 381 -0.66 -21.11 -1.02
N ASP A 382 -0.57 -22.43 -1.14
CA ASP A 382 -1.63 -23.31 -1.57
C ASP A 382 -2.85 -23.23 -0.64
N VAL A 383 -2.62 -23.20 0.67
CA VAL A 383 -3.68 -22.99 1.67
C VAL A 383 -4.30 -21.61 1.52
N ARG A 384 -3.50 -20.56 1.35
CA ARG A 384 -4.01 -19.19 1.12
C ARG A 384 -4.87 -19.08 -0.13
N ASN A 385 -4.44 -19.69 -1.22
CA ASN A 385 -5.19 -19.71 -2.46
C ASN A 385 -6.54 -20.42 -2.29
N ASP A 386 -6.57 -21.54 -1.55
CA ASP A 386 -7.80 -22.27 -1.28
C ASP A 386 -8.77 -21.49 -0.37
N VAL A 387 -8.27 -20.90 0.72
CA VAL A 387 -9.07 -20.04 1.60
C VAL A 387 -9.69 -18.88 0.83
N MET A 388 -8.90 -18.19 0.01
CA MET A 388 -9.40 -17.08 -0.80
C MET A 388 -10.43 -17.51 -1.83
N LYS A 389 -10.21 -18.67 -2.47
CA LYS A 389 -11.17 -19.25 -3.40
C LYS A 389 -12.49 -19.56 -2.71
N ARG A 390 -12.47 -20.24 -1.56
CA ARG A 390 -13.67 -20.59 -0.80
C ARG A 390 -14.41 -19.35 -0.27
N PHE A 391 -13.67 -18.32 0.13
CA PHE A 391 -14.24 -17.04 0.55
C PHE A 391 -14.90 -16.28 -0.61
N ALA A 392 -14.22 -16.20 -1.77
CA ALA A 392 -14.78 -15.56 -2.98
C ALA A 392 -16.01 -16.30 -3.53
N GLU A 393 -16.05 -17.63 -3.42
CA GLU A 393 -17.21 -18.46 -3.80
C GLU A 393 -18.37 -18.41 -2.78
N GLY A 394 -18.22 -17.67 -1.67
CA GLY A 394 -19.23 -17.59 -0.61
C GLY A 394 -19.41 -18.86 0.23
N LYS A 395 -18.51 -19.85 0.08
CA LYS A 395 -18.50 -21.09 0.87
C LYS A 395 -18.04 -20.86 2.30
N CYS A 396 -17.26 -19.81 2.52
CA CYS A 396 -16.95 -19.29 3.83
C CYS A 396 -17.49 -17.86 3.93
N ARG A 397 -18.20 -17.56 5.02
CA ARG A 397 -18.79 -16.23 5.25
C ARG A 397 -17.96 -15.33 6.15
N THR A 398 -17.14 -15.92 7.04
CA THR A 398 -16.35 -15.15 8.00
C THR A 398 -14.87 -15.46 7.84
N LEU A 399 -14.08 -14.40 7.63
CA LEU A 399 -12.63 -14.52 7.48
C LEU A 399 -11.89 -13.66 8.49
N VAL A 400 -11.07 -14.27 9.34
CA VAL A 400 -10.19 -13.54 10.27
C VAL A 400 -8.83 -13.34 9.60
N SER A 401 -8.29 -12.13 9.61
CA SER A 401 -7.02 -11.84 8.94
C SER A 401 -6.12 -10.87 9.68
N SER A 402 -4.82 -11.07 9.53
CA SER A 402 -3.78 -10.15 9.98
C SER A 402 -3.05 -9.50 8.80
N GLY A 403 -3.20 -8.18 8.64
CA GLY A 403 -2.37 -7.33 7.77
C GLY A 403 -2.49 -7.54 6.25
N LEU A 404 -2.38 -8.77 5.76
CA LEU A 404 -2.30 -9.07 4.33
C LEU A 404 -3.58 -8.77 3.55
N LEU A 405 -4.76 -9.05 4.12
CA LEU A 405 -6.02 -8.72 3.45
C LEU A 405 -6.41 -7.25 3.58
N ALA A 406 -5.64 -6.44 4.31
CA ALA A 406 -5.94 -5.01 4.38
C ALA A 406 -5.86 -4.40 2.97
N ARG A 407 -4.97 -4.87 2.11
CA ARG A 407 -4.67 -4.26 0.80
C ARG A 407 -4.99 -5.19 -0.38
N GLY A 408 -5.42 -4.59 -1.49
CA GLY A 408 -5.69 -5.16 -2.81
C GLY A 408 -6.63 -6.36 -3.06
N VAL A 409 -6.84 -7.28 -2.12
CA VAL A 409 -7.66 -8.49 -2.36
C VAL A 409 -9.14 -8.14 -2.57
N ASP A 410 -9.66 -8.41 -3.76
CA ASP A 410 -11.04 -8.15 -4.18
C ASP A 410 -11.96 -9.27 -3.74
N VAL A 411 -12.81 -8.95 -2.75
CA VAL A 411 -13.93 -9.79 -2.35
C VAL A 411 -15.18 -8.95 -2.58
N GLN A 412 -15.77 -9.10 -3.76
CA GLN A 412 -16.86 -8.25 -4.25
C GLN A 412 -18.10 -8.26 -3.33
N THR A 413 -18.27 -9.30 -2.54
CA THR A 413 -19.46 -9.61 -1.72
C THR A 413 -19.37 -9.15 -0.26
N LEU A 414 -18.31 -8.43 0.13
CA LEU A 414 -18.11 -8.09 1.53
C LEU A 414 -19.03 -6.95 1.99
N SER A 415 -19.94 -7.26 2.93
CA SER A 415 -20.89 -6.30 3.50
C SER A 415 -20.38 -5.65 4.78
N VAL A 416 -19.62 -6.40 5.60
CA VAL A 416 -19.17 -5.95 6.93
C VAL A 416 -17.66 -6.14 7.12
N VAL A 417 -16.96 -5.07 7.48
CA VAL A 417 -15.58 -5.12 7.98
C VAL A 417 -15.62 -4.91 9.49
N ILE A 418 -14.95 -5.77 10.25
CA ILE A 418 -14.79 -5.63 11.70
C ILE A 418 -13.30 -5.43 11.99
N ASN A 419 -12.93 -4.24 12.45
CA ASN A 419 -11.60 -4.01 13.02
C ASN A 419 -11.63 -4.47 14.48
N PHE A 420 -11.20 -5.71 14.73
CA PHE A 420 -11.02 -6.22 16.10
C PHE A 420 -9.89 -5.45 16.80
N ASP A 421 -8.82 -5.19 16.04
CA ASP A 421 -7.78 -4.25 16.43
C ASP A 421 -7.78 -3.05 15.48
N VAL A 422 -7.74 -1.87 16.09
CA VAL A 422 -7.57 -0.62 15.37
C VAL A 422 -6.13 -0.52 14.82
N PRO A 423 -5.91 -0.14 13.55
CA PRO A 423 -4.56 0.08 13.02
C PRO A 423 -3.72 1.03 13.87
N HIS A 424 -2.40 0.82 13.89
CA HIS A 424 -1.49 1.71 14.63
C HIS A 424 -1.34 3.07 13.96
N GLU A 425 -0.93 4.10 14.71
CA GLU A 425 -0.73 5.47 14.19
C GLU A 425 0.22 5.53 12.99
N LYS A 426 1.30 4.73 13.01
CA LYS A 426 2.28 4.62 11.93
C LYS A 426 1.74 3.96 10.66
N GLU A 427 0.53 3.43 10.73
CA GLU A 427 -0.13 2.69 9.65
C GLU A 427 -1.57 3.20 9.47
N ILE A 428 -1.75 4.52 9.57
CA ILE A 428 -3.06 5.15 9.50
C ILE A 428 -3.79 4.80 8.19
N GLU A 429 -3.04 4.64 7.09
CA GLU A 429 -3.50 4.25 5.76
C GLU A 429 -4.15 2.86 5.78
N ASN A 430 -3.71 1.95 6.66
CA ASN A 430 -4.32 0.62 6.76
C ASN A 430 -5.80 0.71 7.15
N TYR A 431 -6.25 1.79 7.80
CA TYR A 431 -7.67 1.98 8.11
C TYR A 431 -8.53 2.04 6.85
N ILE A 432 -8.22 2.96 5.92
CA ILE A 432 -9.02 3.16 4.70
C ILE A 432 -8.96 1.94 3.79
N HIS A 433 -7.80 1.26 3.76
CA HIS A 433 -7.60 0.03 3.01
C HIS A 433 -8.42 -1.14 3.55
N ARG A 434 -8.47 -1.31 4.89
CA ARG A 434 -9.28 -2.34 5.56
C ARG A 434 -10.77 -2.10 5.32
N ILE A 435 -11.26 -0.89 5.59
CA ILE A 435 -12.69 -0.61 5.46
C ILE A 435 -13.14 -0.61 4.00
N GLY A 436 -12.27 -0.19 3.07
CA GLY A 436 -12.50 -0.24 1.61
C GLY A 436 -12.58 -1.64 1.01
N ARG A 437 -12.48 -2.71 1.82
CA ARG A 437 -12.93 -4.05 1.44
C ARG A 437 -14.44 -4.12 1.32
N ALA A 438 -15.17 -3.36 2.14
CA ALA A 438 -16.62 -3.21 2.01
C ALA A 438 -16.96 -2.11 1.00
N GLY A 439 -18.19 -2.13 0.50
CA GLY A 439 -18.77 -1.01 -0.24
C GLY A 439 -18.14 -0.73 -1.62
N ARG A 440 -17.55 -1.75 -2.26
CA ARG A 440 -16.98 -1.65 -3.61
C ARG A 440 -18.05 -1.40 -4.67
N TYR A 441 -17.69 -0.68 -5.73
CA TYR A 441 -18.57 -0.36 -6.88
C TYR A 441 -19.91 0.30 -6.48
N GLY A 442 -19.89 1.18 -5.47
CA GLY A 442 -21.08 1.91 -5.01
C GLY A 442 -22.04 1.10 -4.14
N ARG A 443 -21.68 -0.15 -3.77
CA ARG A 443 -22.42 -0.92 -2.78
C ARG A 443 -22.31 -0.24 -1.41
N LYS A 444 -23.32 -0.45 -0.57
CA LYS A 444 -23.26 -0.02 0.83
C LYS A 444 -22.42 -1.03 1.61
N GLY A 445 -21.53 -0.53 2.45
CA GLY A 445 -20.73 -1.33 3.38
C GLY A 445 -20.86 -0.82 4.80
N THR A 446 -20.51 -1.67 5.76
CA THR A 446 -20.42 -1.29 7.17
C THR A 446 -19.04 -1.63 7.71
N ALA A 447 -18.42 -0.69 8.42
CA ALA A 447 -17.18 -0.89 9.14
C ALA A 447 -17.42 -0.71 10.64
N ILE A 448 -17.06 -1.70 11.45
CA ILE A 448 -17.23 -1.69 12.90
C ILE A 448 -15.86 -1.76 13.56
N ASN A 449 -15.56 -0.80 14.43
CA ASN A 449 -14.29 -0.71 15.15
C ASN A 449 -14.50 -1.09 16.62
N LEU A 450 -13.86 -2.18 17.06
CA LEU A 450 -13.88 -2.56 18.48
C LEU A 450 -12.77 -1.80 19.19
N VAL A 451 -13.13 -0.86 20.06
CA VAL A 451 -12.22 0.14 20.63
C VAL A 451 -12.18 0.04 22.14
N SER A 452 -10.98 0.08 22.71
CA SER A 452 -10.78 0.36 24.14
C SER A 452 -10.74 1.88 24.40
N SER A 453 -10.66 2.29 25.67
CA SER A 453 -10.45 3.71 26.01
C SER A 453 -9.20 4.31 25.34
N ASP A 454 -8.12 3.53 25.21
CA ASP A 454 -6.87 3.97 24.58
C ASP A 454 -6.99 4.10 23.05
N ASP A 455 -7.93 3.38 22.44
CA ASP A 455 -8.15 3.39 20.98
C ASP A 455 -8.97 4.62 20.52
N MET A 456 -9.69 5.28 21.43
CA MET A 456 -10.58 6.41 21.10
C MET A 456 -9.83 7.62 20.52
N GLU A 457 -8.59 7.85 20.94
CA GLU A 457 -7.74 8.90 20.36
C GLU A 457 -7.45 8.61 18.88
N MET A 458 -7.19 7.34 18.55
CA MET A 458 -6.94 6.91 17.18
C MET A 458 -8.18 7.05 16.30
N ILE A 459 -9.38 6.75 16.84
CA ILE A 459 -10.66 6.97 16.12
C ILE A 459 -10.83 8.44 15.73
N LYS A 460 -10.66 9.36 16.69
CA LYS A 460 -10.72 10.81 16.41
C LYS A 460 -9.68 11.25 15.39
N ARG A 461 -8.51 10.59 15.40
CA ARG A 461 -7.46 10.86 14.42
C ARG A 461 -7.85 10.41 13.01
N TYR A 462 -8.50 9.27 12.84
CA TYR A 462 -9.06 8.87 11.54
C TYR A 462 -10.11 9.84 11.06
N GLU A 463 -11.04 10.25 11.93
CA GLU A 463 -12.09 11.24 11.59
C GLU A 463 -11.46 12.53 11.07
N LYS A 464 -10.47 13.06 11.78
CA LYS A 464 -9.76 14.28 11.38
C LYS A 464 -8.94 14.09 10.09
N HIS A 465 -8.21 12.98 9.98
CA HIS A 465 -7.27 12.75 8.88
C HIS A 465 -8.00 12.47 7.56
N TYR A 466 -9.06 11.66 7.59
CA TYR A 466 -9.85 11.31 6.41
C TYR A 466 -11.10 12.16 6.23
N ASN A 467 -11.31 13.17 7.07
CA ASN A 467 -12.52 14.00 7.08
C ASN A 467 -13.82 13.17 7.09
N THR A 468 -13.86 12.13 7.93
CA THR A 468 -14.96 11.16 8.03
C THR A 468 -15.65 11.24 9.39
N THR A 469 -16.79 10.55 9.54
CA THR A 469 -17.50 10.44 10.82
C THR A 469 -17.62 8.97 11.22
N ILE A 470 -17.20 8.66 12.45
CA ILE A 470 -17.25 7.33 13.05
C ILE A 470 -18.10 7.42 14.32
N VAL A 471 -19.34 6.96 14.24
CA VAL A 471 -20.31 7.13 15.34
C VAL A 471 -20.41 5.87 16.22
N PRO A 472 -20.88 5.98 17.49
CA PRO A 472 -21.18 4.79 18.28
C PRO A 472 -22.15 3.87 17.54
N LEU A 473 -21.91 2.55 17.59
CA LEU A 473 -22.82 1.57 16.98
C LEU A 473 -24.20 1.64 17.65
N PRO A 474 -25.27 2.01 16.92
CA PRO A 474 -26.61 2.02 17.48
C PRO A 474 -27.13 0.60 17.71
N GLY A 475 -27.79 0.35 18.84
CA GLY A 475 -28.26 -0.99 19.21
C GLY A 475 -29.27 -1.62 18.23
N ASN A 476 -29.95 -0.81 17.43
CA ASN A 476 -30.92 -1.23 16.40
C ASN A 476 -30.29 -1.56 15.04
N ILE A 477 -29.02 -1.23 14.81
CA ILE A 477 -28.36 -1.50 13.52
C ILE A 477 -27.88 -2.94 13.43
N VAL A 478 -27.62 -3.60 14.58
CA VAL A 478 -27.07 -4.97 14.63
C VAL A 478 -27.93 -5.96 13.84
N GLU A 479 -29.25 -5.87 13.92
CA GLU A 479 -30.19 -6.74 13.20
C GLU A 479 -30.26 -6.47 11.68
N SER A 480 -29.73 -5.33 11.24
CA SER A 480 -29.70 -4.90 9.83
C SER A 480 -28.32 -5.04 9.16
N LEU A 481 -27.31 -5.52 9.91
CA LEU A 481 -25.99 -5.92 9.40
C LEU A 481 -26.12 -7.23 8.61
#